data_AF-A0A1C5LR26-F1
#
_entry.id   AF-A0A1C5LR26-F1
#
_cell.length_a   1.000
_cell.length_b   1.000
_cell.length_c   1.000
_cell.angle_alpha   90.00
_cell.angle_beta   90.00
_cell.angle_gamma   90.00
#
_symmetry.space_group_name_H-M   'P 1'
#
loop_
_entity.id
_entity.type
_entity.pdbx_description
1 polymer ?
#
loop_
_entity_poly.entity_id
_entity_poly.type
_entity_poly.pdbx_seq_one_letter_code
_entity_poly.pdbx_strand_id
1 'polypeptide(L)'
;MKKKFKYFLAIMLSVIMLFSFPLSASAFAKKDVTKAYQKSVAKMMRNFDYYMGLGCLRNYQFKFDDYAKTTMVAIPDYKLNGQSFSYVKKKIQPQMKLYFNTTKVTFKKMNTYRYSKNPAYLIYNKNNKIIYKMGDWGEARPKGSVRKIVKTGLQTYEVTYNVYLYNSWDKVNYGLMGTYKINLKKSNNKNGFIITNMKQTVNKKL
;
A
#
# COMPACT_ATOMS: atom_id res chain seq x y z
N MET A 1 44.82 32.18 -32.85
CA MET A 1 44.10 31.21 -31.97
C MET A 1 42.65 31.56 -31.64
N LYS A 2 42.21 32.84 -31.66
CA LYS A 2 40.86 33.24 -31.20
C LYS A 2 39.67 32.75 -32.05
N LYS A 3 39.80 32.61 -33.38
CA LYS A 3 38.68 32.15 -34.24
C LYS A 3 38.41 30.64 -34.13
N LYS A 4 39.44 29.80 -34.17
CA LYS A 4 39.30 28.33 -34.08
C LYS A 4 38.75 27.86 -32.72
N PHE A 5 39.12 28.55 -31.63
CA PHE A 5 38.59 28.26 -30.29
C PHE A 5 37.09 28.59 -30.16
N LYS A 6 36.62 29.69 -30.78
CA LYS A 6 35.19 30.04 -30.80
C LYS A 6 34.35 29.01 -31.55
N TYR A 7 34.86 28.47 -32.68
CA TYR A 7 34.18 27.40 -33.41
C TYR A 7 34.13 26.10 -32.60
N PHE A 8 35.23 25.72 -31.93
CA PHE A 8 35.25 24.56 -31.05
C PHE A 8 34.25 24.69 -29.89
N LEU A 9 34.18 25.89 -29.28
CA LEU A 9 33.23 26.17 -28.21
C LEU A 9 31.77 26.12 -28.68
N ALA A 10 31.49 26.65 -29.88
CA ALA A 10 30.16 26.61 -30.48
C ALA A 10 29.72 25.16 -30.79
N ILE A 11 30.66 24.33 -31.29
CA ILE A 11 30.40 22.90 -31.53
C ILE A 11 30.14 22.18 -30.20
N MET A 12 30.96 22.39 -29.17
CA MET A 12 30.74 21.80 -27.84
C MET A 12 29.40 22.21 -27.23
N LEU A 13 29.01 23.48 -27.33
CA LEU A 13 27.69 23.95 -26.88
C LEU A 13 26.55 23.29 -27.64
N SER A 14 26.66 23.13 -28.96
CA SER A 14 25.63 22.46 -29.76
C SER A 14 25.50 20.97 -29.41
N VAL A 15 26.62 20.30 -29.14
CA VAL A 15 26.65 18.90 -28.68
C VAL A 15 26.05 18.76 -27.28
N ILE A 16 26.39 19.67 -26.36
CA ILE A 16 25.79 19.69 -25.02
C ILE A 16 24.27 19.90 -25.11
N MET A 17 23.79 20.81 -25.96
CA MET A 17 22.34 21.02 -26.16
C MET A 17 21.66 19.77 -26.74
N LEU A 18 22.31 19.05 -27.66
CA LEU A 18 21.81 17.78 -28.20
C LEU A 18 21.69 16.67 -27.14
N PHE A 19 22.57 16.65 -26.13
CA PHE A 19 22.47 15.76 -24.96
C PHE A 19 21.65 16.33 -23.80
N SER A 20 21.28 17.61 -23.84
CA SER A 20 20.46 18.30 -22.84
C SER A 20 18.97 18.18 -23.12
N PHE A 21 18.58 17.66 -24.30
CA PHE A 21 17.22 17.19 -24.48
C PHE A 21 16.99 16.11 -23.43
N PRO A 22 16.05 16.27 -22.49
CA PRO A 22 15.64 15.14 -21.67
C PRO A 22 15.23 14.07 -22.66
N LEU A 23 15.99 12.97 -22.74
CA LEU A 23 15.61 11.77 -23.47
C LEU A 23 14.14 11.58 -23.18
N SER A 24 13.30 11.90 -24.16
CA SER A 24 11.85 11.92 -24.04
C SER A 24 11.53 10.61 -23.37
N ALA A 25 11.07 10.65 -22.12
CA ALA A 25 10.94 9.44 -21.31
C ALA A 25 10.13 8.46 -22.13
N SER A 26 10.80 7.50 -22.76
CA SER A 26 10.17 6.63 -23.73
C SER A 26 9.11 5.93 -22.92
N ALA A 27 7.85 6.21 -23.26
CA ALA A 27 6.72 5.81 -22.43
C ALA A 27 6.86 4.31 -22.22
N PHE A 28 7.23 3.91 -21.00
CA PHE A 28 7.57 2.53 -20.74
C PHE A 28 6.33 1.70 -21.09
N ALA A 29 6.44 0.84 -22.10
CA ALA A 29 5.31 0.08 -22.57
C ALA A 29 4.74 -0.74 -21.42
N LYS A 30 3.48 -0.47 -21.07
CA LYS A 30 2.79 -1.19 -19.99
C LYS A 30 2.70 -2.66 -20.37
N LYS A 31 3.29 -3.53 -19.56
CA LYS A 31 3.29 -4.99 -19.80
C LYS A 31 2.47 -5.70 -18.74
N ASP A 32 1.51 -6.52 -19.17
CA ASP A 32 0.82 -7.43 -18.26
C ASP A 32 1.79 -8.52 -17.79
N VAL A 33 1.96 -8.63 -16.47
CA VAL A 33 2.85 -9.59 -15.82
C VAL A 33 2.11 -10.37 -14.72
N THR A 34 0.78 -10.46 -14.83
CA THR A 34 -0.09 -11.07 -13.83
C THR A 34 0.35 -12.49 -13.52
N LYS A 35 0.48 -13.36 -14.54
CA LYS A 35 0.90 -14.77 -14.37
C LYS A 35 2.22 -14.91 -13.60
N ALA A 36 3.17 -14.00 -13.83
CA ALA A 36 4.49 -14.06 -13.20
C ALA A 36 4.47 -13.71 -11.70
N TYR A 37 3.59 -12.80 -11.27
CA TYR A 37 3.62 -12.24 -9.91
C TYR A 37 2.34 -12.46 -9.09
N GLN A 38 1.30 -13.08 -9.64
CA GLN A 38 0.01 -13.25 -8.97
C GLN A 38 0.16 -13.92 -7.62
N LYS A 39 0.89 -15.04 -7.54
CA LYS A 39 1.06 -15.81 -6.29
C LYS A 39 1.82 -15.02 -5.21
N SER A 40 2.92 -14.36 -5.57
CA SER A 40 3.74 -13.61 -4.62
C SER A 40 3.04 -12.35 -4.12
N VAL A 41 2.41 -11.59 -5.04
CA VAL A 41 1.62 -10.41 -4.67
C VAL A 41 0.40 -10.80 -3.85
N ALA A 42 -0.32 -11.86 -4.21
CA ALA A 42 -1.46 -12.33 -3.41
C ALA A 42 -1.04 -12.73 -1.99
N LYS A 43 0.08 -13.46 -1.84
CA LYS A 43 0.61 -13.84 -0.52
C LYS A 43 0.96 -12.62 0.33
N MET A 44 1.60 -11.61 -0.27
CA MET A 44 1.95 -10.36 0.40
C MET A 44 0.71 -9.57 0.84
N MET A 45 -0.31 -9.50 -0.02
CA MET A 45 -1.50 -8.66 0.18
C MET A 45 -2.52 -9.23 1.18
N ARG A 46 -2.57 -10.55 1.38
CA ARG A 46 -3.53 -11.21 2.29
C ARG A 46 -3.57 -10.61 3.70
N ASN A 47 -2.44 -10.15 4.22
CA ASN A 47 -2.37 -9.53 5.55
C ASN A 47 -3.14 -8.21 5.64
N PHE A 48 -3.50 -7.62 4.50
CA PHE A 48 -4.17 -6.33 4.42
C PHE A 48 -5.65 -6.44 4.03
N ASP A 49 -6.14 -7.65 3.74
CA ASP A 49 -7.54 -7.89 3.33
C ASP A 49 -8.52 -7.34 4.35
N TYR A 50 -8.26 -7.57 5.64
CA TYR A 50 -9.09 -7.06 6.73
C TYR A 50 -9.20 -5.53 6.68
N TYR A 51 -8.06 -4.81 6.63
CA TYR A 51 -8.06 -3.34 6.63
C TYR A 51 -8.69 -2.77 5.35
N MET A 52 -8.44 -3.39 4.20
CA MET A 52 -9.08 -2.99 2.95
C MET A 52 -10.59 -3.24 3.02
N GLY A 53 -11.05 -4.35 3.60
CA GLY A 53 -12.46 -4.62 3.84
C GLY A 53 -13.14 -3.56 4.71
N LEU A 54 -12.48 -3.10 5.78
CA LEU A 54 -12.99 -2.00 6.59
C LEU A 54 -13.22 -0.73 5.74
N GLY A 55 -12.30 -0.43 4.82
CA GLY A 55 -12.45 0.69 3.89
C GLY A 55 -13.63 0.57 2.92
N CYS A 56 -14.20 -0.61 2.74
CA CYS A 56 -15.36 -0.86 1.89
C CYS A 56 -16.72 -0.65 2.60
N LEU A 57 -16.76 -0.61 3.92
CA LEU A 57 -18.03 -0.42 4.65
C LEU A 57 -18.58 1.01 4.44
N ARG A 58 -19.91 1.17 4.45
CA ARG A 58 -20.64 2.43 4.20
C ARG A 58 -20.07 3.64 4.94
N ASN A 59 -19.64 3.43 6.18
CA ASN A 59 -19.24 4.48 7.11
C ASN A 59 -17.76 4.88 7.02
N TYR A 60 -16.92 4.12 6.31
CA TYR A 60 -15.49 4.40 6.20
C TYR A 60 -15.11 4.99 4.83
N GLN A 61 -14.01 5.75 4.82
CA GLN A 61 -13.35 6.30 3.66
C GLN A 61 -11.88 5.90 3.75
N PHE A 62 -11.46 5.03 2.83
CA PHE A 62 -10.08 4.58 2.78
C PHE A 62 -9.14 5.74 2.42
N LYS A 63 -8.07 5.90 3.20
CA LYS A 63 -6.97 6.82 2.91
C LYS A 63 -5.66 6.10 3.16
N PHE A 64 -4.72 6.16 2.21
CA PHE A 64 -3.40 5.57 2.37
C PHE A 64 -2.40 6.59 2.93
N ASP A 65 -2.39 6.75 4.25
CA ASP A 65 -1.45 7.59 4.99
C ASP A 65 -0.63 6.79 6.01
N ASP A 66 0.21 7.44 6.81
CA ASP A 66 1.07 6.74 7.78
C ASP A 66 0.26 6.07 8.91
N TYR A 67 -0.92 6.58 9.25
CA TYR A 67 -1.84 5.92 10.18
C TYR A 67 -2.39 4.63 9.56
N ALA A 68 -2.79 4.67 8.29
CA ALA A 68 -3.26 3.51 7.55
C ALA A 68 -2.19 2.43 7.47
N LYS A 69 -0.95 2.77 7.06
CA LYS A 69 0.17 1.81 6.99
C LYS A 69 0.41 1.12 8.34
N THR A 70 0.43 1.91 9.42
CA THR A 70 0.62 1.39 10.78
C THR A 70 -0.52 0.44 11.16
N THR A 71 -1.76 0.85 10.90
CA THR A 71 -2.97 0.05 11.20
C THR A 71 -2.99 -1.25 10.40
N MET A 72 -2.67 -1.20 9.11
CA MET A 72 -2.58 -2.36 8.21
C MET A 72 -1.63 -3.44 8.73
N VAL A 73 -0.54 -3.05 9.40
CA VAL A 73 0.44 -3.98 9.96
C VAL A 73 0.04 -4.47 11.35
N ALA A 74 -0.62 -3.62 12.14
CA ALA A 74 -1.01 -3.95 13.51
C ALA A 74 -2.27 -4.84 13.57
N ILE A 75 -3.24 -4.59 12.68
CA ILE A 75 -4.56 -5.23 12.67
C ILE A 75 -4.55 -6.78 12.74
N PRO A 76 -3.60 -7.51 12.12
CA PRO A 76 -3.63 -8.97 12.15
C PRO A 76 -3.25 -9.56 13.51
N ASP A 77 -2.66 -8.79 14.42
CA ASP A 77 -2.21 -9.26 15.73
C ASP A 77 -3.01 -8.58 16.86
N TYR A 78 -4.19 -9.10 17.15
CA TYR A 78 -5.08 -8.59 18.20
C TYR A 78 -4.45 -8.60 19.60
N LYS A 79 -3.39 -9.40 19.83
CA LYS A 79 -2.66 -9.45 21.10
C LYS A 79 -1.89 -8.17 21.40
N LEU A 80 -1.76 -7.27 20.42
CA LEU A 80 -1.21 -5.93 20.59
C LEU A 80 -2.17 -4.99 21.33
N ASN A 81 -3.45 -5.34 21.47
CA ASN A 81 -4.42 -4.54 22.21
C ASN A 81 -4.03 -4.43 23.70
N GLY A 82 -4.09 -3.23 24.24
CA GLY A 82 -3.68 -2.90 25.61
C GLY A 82 -2.17 -2.78 25.83
N GLN A 83 -1.34 -3.16 24.85
CA GLN A 83 0.11 -3.11 24.96
C GLN A 83 0.66 -1.68 24.86
N SER A 84 1.84 -1.46 25.42
CA SER A 84 2.49 -0.15 25.36
C SER A 84 2.87 0.23 23.93
N PHE A 85 2.85 1.52 23.60
CA PHE A 85 3.25 2.00 22.27
C PHE A 85 4.69 1.59 21.94
N SER A 86 5.60 1.60 22.92
CA SER A 86 7.00 1.18 22.74
C SER A 86 7.09 -0.30 22.35
N TYR A 87 6.37 -1.17 23.05
CA TYR A 87 6.30 -2.60 22.74
C TYR A 87 5.74 -2.83 21.34
N VAL A 88 4.60 -2.21 21.03
CA VAL A 88 3.95 -2.34 19.72
C VAL A 88 4.89 -1.85 18.62
N LYS A 89 5.51 -0.68 18.79
CA LYS A 89 6.47 -0.11 17.84
C LYS A 89 7.60 -1.09 17.54
N LYS A 90 8.25 -1.66 18.57
CA LYS A 90 9.32 -2.66 18.41
C LYS A 90 8.84 -3.87 17.61
N LYS A 91 7.61 -4.32 17.86
CA LYS A 91 7.04 -5.52 17.22
C LYS A 91 6.63 -5.33 15.76
N ILE A 92 6.14 -4.14 15.37
CA ILE A 92 5.63 -3.89 14.01
C ILE A 92 6.61 -3.16 13.08
N GLN A 93 7.62 -2.49 13.62
CA GLN A 93 8.60 -1.74 12.83
C GLN A 93 9.33 -2.58 11.76
N PRO A 94 9.73 -3.85 12.00
CA PRO A 94 10.30 -4.71 10.95
C PRO A 94 9.36 -4.91 9.75
N GLN A 95 8.06 -5.06 10.01
CA GLN A 95 7.01 -5.25 9.02
C GLN A 95 6.74 -3.93 8.29
N MET A 96 6.77 -2.79 8.98
CA MET A 96 6.70 -1.47 8.34
C MET A 96 7.83 -1.28 7.32
N LYS A 97 9.07 -1.67 7.68
CA LYS A 97 10.22 -1.62 6.76
C LYS A 97 10.01 -2.56 5.59
N LEU A 98 9.53 -3.77 5.86
CA LEU A 98 9.28 -4.79 4.85
C LEU A 98 8.22 -4.41 3.83
N TYR A 99 7.07 -3.87 4.25
CA TYR A 99 5.95 -3.60 3.37
C TYR A 99 5.98 -2.20 2.75
N PHE A 100 6.49 -1.20 3.48
CA PHE A 100 6.37 0.22 3.11
C PHE A 100 7.71 0.95 3.06
N ASN A 101 8.83 0.26 3.29
CA ASN A 101 10.17 0.85 3.36
C ASN A 101 10.27 2.04 4.34
N THR A 102 9.60 1.93 5.49
CA THR A 102 9.65 2.94 6.55
C THR A 102 9.74 2.29 7.92
N THR A 103 10.36 2.97 8.88
CA THR A 103 10.37 2.58 10.29
C THR A 103 9.39 3.42 11.13
N LYS A 104 8.72 4.40 10.50
CA LYS A 104 7.76 5.27 11.17
C LYS A 104 6.52 4.47 11.57
N VAL A 105 6.17 4.54 12.84
CA VAL A 105 4.98 3.91 13.43
C VAL A 105 4.13 5.02 14.05
N THR A 106 2.92 5.22 13.56
CA THR A 106 2.03 6.29 14.01
C THR A 106 0.61 5.78 14.23
N PHE A 107 0.13 5.91 15.47
CA PHE A 107 -1.28 5.77 15.83
C PHE A 107 -1.85 7.13 16.17
N LYS A 108 -3.14 7.35 15.90
CA LYS A 108 -3.83 8.56 16.36
C LYS A 108 -3.81 8.58 17.88
N LYS A 109 -3.41 9.69 18.50
CA LYS A 109 -3.54 9.88 19.96
C LYS A 109 -4.97 10.28 20.30
N MET A 110 -5.64 9.54 21.18
CA MET A 110 -7.00 9.84 21.66
C MET A 110 -7.22 9.31 23.09
N ASN A 111 -7.87 10.11 23.95
CA ASN A 111 -8.21 9.69 25.32
C ASN A 111 -9.42 8.76 25.36
N THR A 112 -10.39 9.00 24.48
CA THR A 112 -11.55 8.15 24.25
C THR A 112 -11.74 7.95 22.76
N TYR A 113 -12.40 6.86 22.38
CA TYR A 113 -12.73 6.63 20.97
C TYR A 113 -13.67 7.74 20.49
N ARG A 114 -13.33 8.32 19.33
CA ARG A 114 -14.21 9.22 18.59
C ARG A 114 -14.36 8.65 17.19
N TYR A 115 -15.61 8.49 16.77
CA TYR A 115 -15.90 7.98 15.45
C TYR A 115 -15.22 8.83 14.37
N SER A 116 -14.67 8.14 13.37
CA SER A 116 -14.04 8.76 12.22
C SER A 116 -14.30 7.92 10.99
N LYS A 117 -14.50 8.60 9.85
CA LYS A 117 -14.56 7.93 8.55
C LYS A 117 -13.21 7.28 8.18
N ASN A 118 -12.09 7.65 8.81
CA ASN A 118 -10.81 6.98 8.54
C ASN A 118 -10.70 5.68 9.36
N PRO A 119 -10.70 4.49 8.72
CA PRO A 119 -10.62 3.21 9.44
C PRO A 119 -9.30 3.04 10.21
N ALA A 120 -8.25 3.81 9.89
CA ALA A 120 -7.00 3.81 10.67
C ALA A 120 -7.20 4.22 12.13
N TYR A 121 -8.29 4.93 12.48
CA TYR A 121 -8.50 5.43 13.84
C TYR A 121 -9.23 4.43 14.74
N LEU A 122 -9.60 3.26 14.21
CA LEU A 122 -10.07 2.12 14.99
C LEU A 122 -8.96 1.51 15.85
N ILE A 123 -7.69 1.79 15.53
CA ILE A 123 -6.53 1.47 16.37
C ILE A 123 -5.85 2.78 16.76
N TYR A 124 -5.79 3.07 18.06
CA TYR A 124 -5.32 4.37 18.55
C TYR A 124 -4.49 4.26 19.81
N ASN A 125 -3.69 5.28 20.09
CA ASN A 125 -2.89 5.40 21.29
C ASN A 125 -3.67 6.17 22.36
N LYS A 126 -4.05 5.49 23.45
CA LYS A 126 -4.65 6.05 24.66
C LYS A 126 -3.63 5.93 25.79
N ASN A 127 -3.10 7.06 26.25
CA ASN A 127 -2.16 7.12 27.39
C ASN A 127 -1.04 6.08 27.28
N ASN A 128 -0.35 6.05 26.14
CA ASN A 128 0.75 5.12 25.83
C ASN A 128 0.34 3.65 25.68
N LYS A 129 -0.95 3.32 25.66
CA LYS A 129 -1.48 1.98 25.33
C LYS A 129 -2.18 1.98 23.98
N ILE A 130 -1.98 0.94 23.18
CA ILE A 130 -2.64 0.79 21.89
C ILE A 130 -3.97 0.07 22.07
N ILE A 131 -5.05 0.72 21.66
CA ILE A 131 -6.42 0.26 21.87
C ILE A 131 -7.07 -0.05 20.53
N TYR A 132 -7.76 -1.20 20.48
CA TYR A 132 -8.49 -1.70 19.33
C TYR A 132 -9.99 -1.48 19.57
N LYS A 133 -10.67 -0.77 18.66
CA LYS A 133 -12.11 -0.47 18.69
C LYS A 133 -12.81 -0.85 17.39
N MET A 134 -12.44 -1.99 16.82
CA MET A 134 -13.14 -2.61 15.69
C MET A 134 -13.94 -3.82 16.16
N GLY A 135 -15.00 -4.16 15.42
CA GLY A 135 -15.79 -5.36 15.64
C GLY A 135 -15.17 -6.59 14.98
N ASP A 136 -15.70 -7.76 15.32
CA ASP A 136 -15.42 -8.99 14.57
C ASP A 136 -16.20 -8.98 13.25
N TRP A 137 -15.62 -9.55 12.20
CA TRP A 137 -16.32 -9.86 10.95
C TRP A 137 -17.23 -11.08 11.08
N GLY A 138 -17.10 -11.83 12.19
CA GLY A 138 -17.84 -13.06 12.42
C GLY A 138 -17.49 -14.09 11.36
N GLU A 139 -18.52 -14.71 10.78
CA GLU A 139 -18.39 -15.77 9.79
C GLU A 139 -18.05 -15.29 8.38
N ALA A 140 -18.24 -14.00 8.10
CA ALA A 140 -18.05 -13.40 6.79
C ALA A 140 -16.94 -12.36 6.83
N ARG A 141 -15.76 -12.68 6.29
CA ARG A 141 -14.57 -11.82 6.37
C ARG A 141 -14.08 -11.35 5.00
N PRO A 142 -13.36 -10.22 4.94
CA PRO A 142 -12.72 -9.78 3.71
C PRO A 142 -11.70 -10.80 3.20
N LYS A 143 -11.76 -11.10 1.91
CA LYS A 143 -10.79 -11.95 1.22
C LYS A 143 -10.40 -11.32 -0.09
N GLY A 144 -9.11 -11.11 -0.25
CA GLY A 144 -8.54 -10.42 -1.39
C GLY A 144 -8.10 -11.35 -2.52
N SER A 145 -8.12 -10.83 -3.74
CA SER A 145 -7.65 -11.52 -4.95
C SER A 145 -6.98 -10.55 -5.92
N VAL A 146 -5.84 -10.96 -6.46
CA VAL A 146 -5.15 -10.24 -7.53
C VAL A 146 -5.89 -10.47 -8.83
N ARG A 147 -6.39 -9.39 -9.44
CA ARG A 147 -7.04 -9.42 -10.76
C ARG A 147 -6.06 -9.17 -11.90
N LYS A 148 -5.17 -8.19 -11.74
CA LYS A 148 -4.22 -7.79 -12.79
C LYS A 148 -2.96 -7.18 -12.18
N ILE A 149 -1.82 -7.44 -12.79
CA ILE A 149 -0.53 -6.80 -12.46
C ILE A 149 0.07 -6.27 -13.75
N VAL A 150 0.31 -4.97 -13.81
CA VAL A 150 0.93 -4.29 -14.95
C VAL A 150 2.26 -3.72 -14.51
N LYS A 151 3.35 -4.07 -15.22
CA LYS A 151 4.64 -3.39 -15.09
C LYS A 151 4.52 -2.03 -15.79
N THR A 152 4.74 -0.95 -15.04
CA THR A 152 4.56 0.44 -15.49
C THR A 152 5.87 1.20 -15.68
N GLY A 153 6.99 0.59 -15.30
CA GLY A 153 8.34 1.14 -15.42
C GLY A 153 9.38 0.06 -15.10
N LEU A 154 10.66 0.44 -15.01
CA LEU A 154 11.76 -0.52 -14.79
C LEU A 154 11.52 -1.42 -13.56
N GLN A 155 11.06 -0.82 -12.46
CA GLN A 155 10.84 -1.49 -11.18
C GLN A 155 9.46 -1.17 -10.57
N THR A 156 8.56 -0.53 -11.31
CA THR A 156 7.26 -0.10 -10.80
C THR A 156 6.14 -0.93 -11.41
N TYR A 157 5.13 -1.22 -10.60
CA TYR A 157 4.02 -2.08 -10.95
C TYR A 157 2.71 -1.50 -10.39
N GLU A 158 1.64 -1.63 -11.14
CA GLU A 158 0.28 -1.36 -10.67
C GLU A 158 -0.48 -2.69 -10.55
N VAL A 159 -1.07 -2.93 -9.39
CA VAL A 159 -1.90 -4.11 -9.11
C VAL A 159 -3.35 -3.67 -9.00
N THR A 160 -4.22 -4.35 -9.75
CA THR A 160 -5.66 -4.32 -9.50
C THR A 160 -6.01 -5.47 -8.56
N TYR A 161 -6.49 -5.12 -7.36
CA TYR A 161 -6.78 -6.05 -6.28
C TYR A 161 -8.24 -5.95 -5.87
N ASN A 162 -8.97 -7.05 -5.94
CA ASN A 162 -10.37 -7.10 -5.53
C ASN A 162 -10.46 -7.62 -4.10
N VAL A 163 -11.36 -7.05 -3.31
CA VAL A 163 -11.72 -7.52 -1.97
C VAL A 163 -13.16 -7.98 -2.01
N TYR A 164 -13.39 -9.22 -1.61
CA TYR A 164 -14.69 -9.87 -1.55
C TYR A 164 -15.09 -10.11 -0.10
N LEU A 165 -16.40 -10.12 0.15
CA LEU A 165 -16.93 -10.70 1.38
C LEU A 165 -16.94 -12.21 1.20
N TYR A 166 -16.22 -12.93 2.06
CA TYR A 166 -16.06 -14.37 1.97
C TYR A 166 -16.65 -15.02 3.22
N ASN A 167 -17.55 -15.98 3.03
CA ASN A 167 -18.02 -16.81 4.14
C ASN A 167 -17.14 -18.04 4.30
N SER A 168 -16.64 -18.23 5.52
CA SER A 168 -15.85 -19.40 5.86
C SER A 168 -16.64 -20.70 5.94
N TRP A 169 -17.94 -20.65 6.28
CA TRP A 169 -18.80 -21.82 6.36
C TRP A 169 -19.05 -22.42 4.97
N ASP A 170 -19.64 -21.64 4.08
CA ASP A 170 -20.00 -22.07 2.73
C ASP A 170 -18.80 -22.07 1.77
N LYS A 171 -17.68 -21.48 2.20
CA LYS A 171 -16.45 -21.32 1.41
C LYS A 171 -16.66 -20.55 0.09
N VAL A 172 -17.66 -19.67 0.03
CA VAL A 172 -17.99 -18.85 -1.15
C VAL A 172 -17.72 -17.37 -0.93
N ASN A 173 -17.50 -16.65 -2.04
CA ASN A 173 -17.48 -15.20 -2.05
C ASN A 173 -18.90 -14.67 -2.31
N TYR A 174 -19.47 -13.93 -1.37
CA TYR A 174 -20.84 -13.41 -1.46
C TYR A 174 -20.97 -12.11 -2.25
N GLY A 175 -19.86 -11.42 -2.50
CA GLY A 175 -19.90 -10.20 -3.31
C GLY A 175 -18.59 -9.46 -3.30
N LEU A 176 -18.36 -8.70 -4.38
CA LEU A 176 -17.27 -7.73 -4.45
C LEU A 176 -17.58 -6.58 -3.49
N MET A 177 -16.73 -6.37 -2.47
CA MET A 177 -16.81 -5.21 -1.58
C MET A 177 -16.17 -3.99 -2.24
N GLY A 178 -14.99 -4.19 -2.85
CA GLY A 178 -14.29 -3.09 -3.50
C GLY A 178 -13.07 -3.54 -4.31
N THR A 179 -12.55 -2.60 -5.09
CA THR A 179 -11.33 -2.78 -5.87
C THR A 179 -10.32 -1.72 -5.49
N TYR A 180 -9.08 -2.14 -5.33
CA TYR A 180 -7.93 -1.32 -5.02
C TYR A 180 -6.96 -1.31 -6.19
N LYS A 181 -6.42 -0.14 -6.50
CA LYS A 181 -5.18 0.02 -7.25
C LYS A 181 -4.03 0.18 -6.27
N ILE A 182 -3.03 -0.67 -6.39
CA ILE A 182 -1.89 -0.73 -5.47
C ILE A 182 -0.62 -0.54 -6.29
N ASN A 183 0.17 0.46 -5.93
CA ASN A 183 1.44 0.72 -6.57
C ASN A 183 2.53 0.00 -5.80
N LEU A 184 3.28 -0.83 -6.52
CA LEU A 184 4.41 -1.57 -5.99
C LEU A 184 5.71 -1.10 -6.63
N LYS A 185 6.78 -1.14 -5.84
CA LYS A 185 8.16 -1.04 -6.33
C LYS A 185 8.89 -2.35 -6.05
N LYS A 186 9.64 -2.86 -7.02
CA LYS A 186 10.52 -4.03 -6.83
C LYS A 186 11.49 -3.75 -5.69
N SER A 187 11.68 -4.72 -4.82
CA SER A 187 12.58 -4.59 -3.68
C SER A 187 13.30 -5.90 -3.42
N ASN A 188 14.55 -5.82 -2.98
CA ASN A 188 15.32 -6.97 -2.53
C ASN A 188 14.95 -7.31 -1.08
N ASN A 189 13.73 -7.78 -0.88
CA ASN A 189 13.24 -8.26 0.42
C ASN A 189 12.41 -9.54 0.23
N LYS A 190 12.00 -10.20 1.31
CA LYS A 190 11.25 -11.47 1.24
C LYS A 190 9.89 -11.40 0.51
N ASN A 191 9.32 -10.21 0.34
CA ASN A 191 8.09 -10.01 -0.43
C ASN A 191 8.37 -9.76 -1.92
N GLY A 192 9.63 -9.45 -2.28
CA GLY A 192 10.05 -9.05 -3.63
C GLY A 192 9.57 -7.66 -4.05
N PHE A 193 8.77 -7.00 -3.21
CA PHE A 193 8.11 -5.72 -3.47
C PHE A 193 7.90 -4.92 -2.17
N ILE A 194 7.73 -3.61 -2.33
CA ILE A 194 7.19 -2.70 -1.33
C ILE A 194 5.96 -1.99 -1.91
N ILE A 195 5.01 -1.62 -1.06
CA ILE A 195 3.84 -0.81 -1.41
C ILE A 195 4.22 0.66 -1.28
N THR A 196 4.07 1.40 -2.37
CA THR A 196 4.34 2.84 -2.43
C THR A 196 3.06 3.66 -2.39
N ASN A 197 1.95 3.12 -2.89
CA ASN A 197 0.65 3.77 -2.84
C ASN A 197 -0.48 2.75 -2.88
N MET A 198 -1.65 3.14 -2.41
CA MET A 198 -2.89 2.39 -2.52
C MET A 198 -4.07 3.35 -2.66
N LYS A 199 -4.98 3.05 -3.60
CA LYS A 199 -6.22 3.81 -3.80
C LYS A 199 -7.37 2.84 -4.01
N GLN A 200 -8.48 3.07 -3.31
CA GLN A 200 -9.74 2.39 -3.58
C GLN A 200 -10.37 3.02 -4.84
N THR A 201 -10.67 2.21 -5.85
CA THR A 201 -11.19 2.65 -7.15
C THR A 201 -12.62 2.21 -7.43
N VAL A 202 -13.07 1.12 -6.80
CA VAL A 202 -14.48 0.70 -6.79
C VAL A 202 -14.86 0.47 -5.34
N ASN A 203 -16.01 0.99 -4.95
CA ASN A 203 -16.52 0.83 -3.59
C ASN A 203 -18.00 0.47 -3.65
N LYS A 204 -18.31 -0.82 -3.52
CA LYS A 204 -19.68 -1.27 -3.30
C LYS A 204 -19.91 -1.24 -1.80
N LYS A 205 -20.41 -0.10 -1.32
CA LYS A 205 -20.68 0.13 0.09
C LYS A 205 -21.66 -0.95 0.58
N LEU A 206 -21.14 -1.85 1.41
CA LEU A 206 -21.92 -2.74 2.28
C LEU A 206 -22.30 -1.98 3.54
#